data_AF-A0A523HFP5-F1
#
_entry.id   AF-A0A523HFP5-F1
#
_cell.length_a   1.000
_cell.length_b   1.000
_cell.length_c   1.000
_cell.angle_alpha   90.00
_cell.angle_beta   90.00
_cell.angle_gamma   90.00
#
_symmetry.space_group_name_H-M   'P 1'
#
loop_
_entity.id
_entity.type
_entity.pdbx_description
1 polymer ?
#
loop_
_entity_poly.entity_id
_entity_poly.type
_entity_poly.pdbx_seq_one_letter_code
_entity_poly.pdbx_strand_id
1 'polypeptide(L)' 'MAATKIKLEKELYQRVKEFSNKAGYSSVEEFVSHVLEEAVGSLEQTEDEEAVKQRLQGLGYLK' A
#
# COMPACT_ATOMS: atom_id res chain seq x y z
N MET A 1 9.69 11.88 17.06
CA MET A 1 8.62 11.28 16.25
C MET A 1 8.19 9.99 16.92
N ALA A 2 6.89 9.77 17.11
CA ALA A 2 6.39 8.51 17.66
C ALA A 2 6.44 7.44 16.55
N ALA A 3 7.29 6.43 16.72
CA ALA A 3 7.41 5.33 15.78
C ALA A 3 6.67 4.11 16.34
N THR A 4 5.66 3.64 15.61
CA THR A 4 4.98 2.37 15.91
C THR A 4 5.85 1.22 15.40
N LYS A 5 6.14 0.24 16.25
CA LYS A 5 6.96 -0.93 15.88
C LYS A 5 6.07 -2.07 15.41
N ILE A 6 6.41 -2.63 14.25
CA ILE A 6 5.75 -3.83 13.70
C ILE A 6 6.76 -4.97 13.71
N LYS A 7 6.36 -6.13 14.25
CA LYS A 7 7.18 -7.34 14.18
C LYS A 7 6.98 -8.01 12.83
N LEU A 8 8.08 -8.43 12.22
CA LEU A 8 8.09 -9.21 10.98
C LEU A 8 8.78 -10.54 11.24
N GLU A 9 8.30 -11.59 10.57
CA GLU A 9 9.01 -12.86 10.50
C GLU A 9 10.42 -12.65 9.96
N LYS A 10 11.41 -13.34 10.56
CA LYS A 10 12.83 -13.11 10.25
C LYS A 10 13.11 -13.32 8.77
N GLU A 11 12.52 -14.35 8.17
CA GLU A 11 12.69 -14.66 6.75
C GLU A 11 12.09 -13.57 5.84
N LEU A 12 10.92 -13.04 6.21
CA LEU A 12 10.29 -11.95 5.47
C LEU A 12 11.18 -10.71 5.53
N TYR A 13 11.69 -10.35 6.71
CA TYR A 13 12.59 -9.20 6.85
C TYR A 13 13.87 -9.32 6.00
N GLN A 14 14.46 -10.51 5.91
CA GLN A 14 15.63 -10.72 5.03
C GLN A 14 15.30 -10.47 3.56
N ARG A 15 14.17 -11.01 3.08
CA ARG A 15 13.71 -10.76 1.70
C ARG A 15 13.47 -9.27 1.47
N VAL A 16 12.74 -8.61 2.38
CA VAL A 16 12.47 -7.16 2.30
C VAL A 16 13.78 -6.38 2.20
N LYS A 17 14.78 -6.72 3.01
CA LYS A 17 16.10 -6.07 2.98
C LYS A 17 16.85 -6.30 1.67
N GLU A 18 16.78 -7.50 1.11
CA GLU A 18 17.37 -7.77 -0.21
C GLU A 18 16.69 -6.96 -1.32
N PHE A 19 15.36 -6.90 -1.30
CA PHE A 19 14.58 -6.16 -2.28
C PHE A 19 14.78 -4.64 -2.15
N SER A 20 14.84 -4.11 -0.92
CA SER A 20 15.09 -2.67 -0.70
C SER A 20 16.42 -2.24 -1.31
N ASN A 21 17.47 -3.04 -1.12
CA ASN A 21 18.79 -2.77 -1.70
C ASN A 21 18.79 -2.89 -3.22
N LYS A 22 18.15 -3.94 -3.77
CA LYS A 22 18.03 -4.14 -5.23
C LYS A 22 17.27 -3.01 -5.91
N ALA A 23 16.25 -2.48 -5.24
CA ALA A 23 15.44 -1.38 -5.74
C ALA A 23 16.07 0.02 -5.49
N GLY A 24 17.24 0.08 -4.83
CA GLY A 24 18.00 1.31 -4.67
C GLY A 24 17.52 2.24 -3.54
N TYR A 25 16.73 1.74 -2.59
CA TYR A 25 16.28 2.52 -1.44
C TYR A 25 17.41 2.74 -0.44
N SER A 26 17.37 3.88 0.26
CA SER A 26 18.40 4.27 1.23
C SER A 26 18.29 3.49 2.55
N SER A 27 17.11 2.94 2.85
CA SER A 27 16.86 2.11 4.03
C SER A 27 15.71 1.14 3.82
N VAL A 28 15.64 0.12 4.68
CA VAL A 28 14.51 -0.82 4.73
C VAL A 28 13.23 -0.10 5.17
N GLU A 29 13.35 0.86 6.10
CA GLU A 29 12.21 1.64 6.59
C GLU A 29 11.56 2.48 5.48
N GLU A 30 12.37 3.12 4.64
CA GLU A 30 11.90 3.89 3.48
C GLU A 30 11.14 2.99 2.50
N PHE A 31 11.73 1.85 2.13
CA PHE A 31 11.11 0.87 1.25
C PHE A 31 9.76 0.36 1.79
N VAL A 32 9.73 -0.04 3.06
CA VAL A 32 8.50 -0.55 3.70
C VAL A 32 7.43 0.54 3.76
N SER A 33 7.80 1.77 4.10
CA SER A 33 6.85 2.89 4.17
C SER A 33 6.23 3.16 2.80
N HIS A 34 7.06 3.26 1.76
CA HIS A 34 6.59 3.51 0.40
C HIS A 34 5.63 2.42 -0.10
N VAL A 35 6.01 1.14 0.07
CA VAL A 35 5.17 0.02 -0.36
C VAL A 35 3.84 -0.02 0.41
N LEU A 36 3.85 0.32 1.70
CA LEU A 36 2.61 0.38 2.50
C LEU A 36 1.73 1.57 2.08
N GLU A 37 2.32 2.73 1.80
CA GLU A 37 1.59 3.89 1.28
C GLU A 37 0.92 3.58 -0.06
N GLU A 38 1.64 2.95 -0.99
CA GLU A 38 1.09 2.53 -2.29
C GLU A 38 -0.04 1.49 -2.12
N ALA A 39 0.15 0.51 -1.24
CA ALA A 39 -0.84 -0.53 -0.99
C ALA A 39 -2.12 0.03 -0.37
N VAL A 40 -2.00 0.92 0.62
CA VAL A 40 -3.16 1.58 1.25
C VAL A 40 -3.86 2.48 0.23
N GLY A 41 -3.12 3.31 -0.50
CA GLY A 41 -3.70 4.20 -1.51
C GLY A 41 -4.45 3.45 -2.61
N SER A 42 -3.95 2.28 -3.03
CA SER A 42 -4.64 1.44 -4.01
C SER A 42 -5.98 0.89 -3.50
N LEU A 43 -6.05 0.54 -2.21
CA LEU A 43 -7.29 0.07 -1.58
C LEU A 43 -8.30 1.22 -1.45
N GLU A 44 -7.85 2.39 -1.00
CA GLU A 44 -8.70 3.59 -0.88
C GLU A 44 -9.27 4.02 -2.24
N GLN A 45 -8.43 4.00 -3.30
CA GLN A 45 -8.88 4.27 -4.66
C GLN A 45 -9.94 3.27 -5.15
N THR A 46 -9.77 1.99 -4.84
CA THR A 46 -10.73 0.95 -5.21
C THR A 46 -12.08 1.19 -4.53
N GLU A 47 -12.08 1.53 -3.24
CA GLU A 47 -13.30 1.86 -2.49
C GLU A 47 -14.01 3.09 -3.08
N ASP A 48 -13.26 4.13 -3.46
CA ASP A 48 -13.81 5.31 -4.12
C ASP A 48 -14.41 5.00 -5.50
N GLU A 49 -13.74 4.20 -6.33
CA GLU A 49 -14.24 3.78 -7.63
C GLU A 49 -15.55 2.98 -7.51
N GLU A 50 -15.63 2.07 -6.52
CA GLU A 50 -16.86 1.34 -6.24
C GLU A 50 -17.99 2.26 -5.78
N ALA A 51 -17.70 3.22 -4.89
CA ALA A 51 -18.66 4.22 -4.45
C ALA A 51 -19.17 5.10 -5.60
N VAL A 52 -18.29 5.49 -6.53
CA VAL A 52 -18.66 6.26 -7.73
C VAL A 52 -19.52 5.42 -8.68
N LYS A 53 -19.15 4.15 -8.93
CA LYS A 53 -19.96 3.24 -9.76
C LYS A 53 -21.36 3.04 -9.21
N GLN A 54 -21.50 2.86 -7.90
CA GLN A 54 -22.82 2.73 -7.25
C GLN A 54 -23.67 4.00 -7.41
N ARG A 55 -23.07 5.19 -7.26
CA ARG A 55 -23.77 6.47 -7.50
C ARG A 55 -24.22 6.60 -8.95
N LEU A 56 -23.36 6.27 -9.92
CA LEU A 56 -23.68 6.33 -11.34
C LEU A 56 -24.76 5.30 -11.75
N GLN A 57 -24.76 4.11 -11.16
CA GLN A 57 -25.83 3.11 -11.33
C GLN A 57 -27.17 3.62 -10.80
N GLY A 58 -27.20 4.21 -9.59
CA GLY A 58 -28.42 4.79 -9.00
C GLY A 58 -28.99 5.96 -9.81
N LEU A 59 -28.14 6.65 -10.57
CA LEU A 59 -28.53 7.74 -11.47
C LEU A 59 -28.83 7.26 -12.91
N GLY A 60 -28.69 5.97 -13.21
CA GLY A 60 -28.99 5.37 -14.52
C GLY A 60 -27.94 5.60 -15.61
N TYR A 61 -26.74 6.10 -15.25
CA TYR A 61 -25.65 6.33 -16.20
C TYR A 61 -24.78 5.09 -16.46
N LEU A 62 -24.89 4.07 -15.61
CA LEU A 62 -24.26 2.76 -15.77
C LEU A 62 -25.34 1.68 -15.61
N LYS A 63 -25.32 0.65 -16.47
CA LYS A 63 -26.27 -0.46 -16.49
C LYS A 63 -25.63 -1.74 -16.01
#